data_AF-A0A6B1AUL0-F1
#
_entry.id   AF-A0A6B1AUL0-F1
#
_cell.length_a   1.000
_cell.length_b   1.000
_cell.length_c   1.000
_cell.angle_alpha   90.00
_cell.angle_beta   90.00
_cell.angle_gamma   90.00
#
_symmetry.space_group_name_H-M   'P 1'
#
loop_
_entity.id
_entity.type
_entity.pdbx_description
1 polymer ?
#
loop_
_entity_poly.entity_id
_entity_poly.type
_entity_poly.pdbx_seq_one_letter_code
_entity_poly.pdbx_strand_id
1 'polypeptide(L)' 'MHRTQILLEQEQYRLLGIEARKKGISVSALVRNLVDAHFQGEREPETDPLESIIGIGSGTGEAVGRDHNRYLYGSAAA' A
#
# COMPACT_ATOMS: atom_id res chain seq x y z
N MET A 1 -16.97 9.74 -6.49
CA MET A 1 -16.98 10.71 -5.36
C MET A 1 -18.40 10.83 -4.84
N HIS A 2 -18.60 10.76 -3.53
CA HIS A 2 -19.91 10.95 -2.88
C HIS A 2 -19.97 12.33 -2.21
N ARG A 3 -21.14 12.98 -2.24
CA ARG A 3 -21.34 14.28 -1.59
C ARG A 3 -21.75 14.05 -0.14
N THR A 4 -20.88 14.48 0.78
CA THR A 4 -21.16 14.47 2.22
C THR A 4 -21.21 15.90 2.74
N GLN A 5 -22.25 16.23 3.51
CA GLN A 5 -22.32 17.48 4.26
C GLN A 5 -21.89 17.21 5.70
N ILE A 6 -20.95 18.00 6.20
CA ILE A 6 -20.48 17.92 7.59
C ILE A 6 -20.60 19.31 8.22
N LEU A 7 -21.07 19.35 9.46
CA LEU A 7 -21.03 20.55 10.29
C LEU A 7 -19.69 20.53 11.03
N LEU A 8 -19.00 21.67 11.00
CA LEU A 8 -17.75 21.89 11.72
C LEU A 8 -17.95 23.01 12.71
N GLU A 9 -17.35 22.85 13.88
CA GLU A 9 -17.22 23.96 14.82
C GLU A 9 -16.42 25.10 14.18
N GLN A 10 -16.70 26.33 14.59
CA GLN A 10 -16.04 27.52 14.04
C GLN A 10 -14.51 27.41 14.14
N GLU A 11 -14.02 26.89 15.26
CA GLU A 11 -12.58 26.72 15.50
C GLU A 11 -11.97 25.65 14.60
N GLN A 12 -12.68 24.54 14.34
CA GLN A 12 -12.22 23.49 13.43
C GLN A 12 -12.08 24.02 12.01
N TYR A 13 -13.07 24.78 11.54
CA TYR A 13 -13.03 25.40 10.21
C TYR A 13 -11.88 26.41 10.10
N ARG A 14 -11.65 27.22 11.14
CA ARG A 14 -10.54 28.18 11.21
C ARG A 14 -9.18 27.48 11.09
N LEU A 15 -8.96 26.42 11.86
CA LEU A 15 -7.71 25.65 11.85
C LEU A 15 -7.46 25.00 10.49
N LEU A 16 -8.49 24.37 9.90
CA LEU A 16 -8.41 23.80 8.55
C LEU A 16 -8.07 24.86 7.51
N GLY A 17 -8.65 26.06 7.61
CA GLY A 17 -8.36 27.19 6.72
C GLY A 17 -6.91 27.65 6.80
N ILE A 18 -6.34 27.73 8.01
CA ILE A 18 -4.93 28.09 8.21
C ILE A 18 -4.01 27.05 7.57
N GLU A 19 -4.26 25.77 7.83
CA GLU A 19 -3.43 24.68 7.29
C GLU A 19 -3.54 24.55 5.77
N ALA A 20 -4.74 24.73 5.22
CA ALA A 20 -4.97 24.71 3.78
C ALA A 20 -4.20 25.84 3.08
N ARG A 21 -4.20 27.05 3.65
CA ARG A 21 -3.41 28.20 3.15
C ARG A 21 -1.91 27.94 3.23
N LYS A 22 -1.41 27.42 4.36
CA LYS A 22 0.02 27.06 4.51
C LYS A 22 0.47 26.06 3.43
N LYS A 23 -0.40 25.13 3.04
CA LYS A 23 -0.14 24.10 2.04
C LYS A 23 -0.48 24.52 0.61
N GLY A 24 -1.07 25.70 0.39
CA GLY A 24 -1.48 26.17 -0.94
C GLY A 24 -2.58 25.34 -1.60
N ILE A 25 -3.43 24.65 -0.82
CA ILE A 25 -4.52 23.80 -1.33
C ILE A 25 -5.87 24.24 -0.79
N SER A 26 -6.96 23.74 -1.38
CA SER A 26 -8.32 24.01 -0.86
C SER A 26 -8.59 23.24 0.44
N VAL A 27 -9.49 23.75 1.28
CA VAL A 27 -9.94 23.06 2.50
C VAL A 27 -10.49 21.66 2.19
N SER A 28 -11.24 21.51 1.10
CA SER A 28 -11.75 20.20 0.68
C SER A 28 -10.64 19.23 0.27
N ALA A 29 -9.55 19.72 -0.36
CA ALA A 29 -8.39 18.89 -0.67
C ALA A 29 -7.64 18.48 0.61
N LEU A 30 -7.47 19.41 1.56
CA LEU A 30 -6.89 19.11 2.86
C LEU A 30 -7.69 18.03 3.60
N VAL A 31 -9.02 18.15 3.67
CA VAL A 31 -9.88 17.16 4.34
C VAL A 31 -9.74 15.79 3.70
N ARG A 32 -9.72 15.69 2.36
CA ARG A 32 -9.49 14.41 1.68
C ARG A 32 -8.13 13.81 2.03
N ASN A 33 -7.07 14.61 1.98
CA ASN A 33 -5.73 14.14 2.34
C ASN A 33 -5.67 13.64 3.80
N LEU A 34 -6.35 14.32 4.73
CA LEU A 34 -6.42 13.89 6.13
C LEU A 34 -7.18 12.57 6.29
N VAL A 35 -8.30 12.41 5.57
CA VAL A 35 -9.05 11.15 5.52
C VAL A 35 -8.16 10.04 4.96
N ASP A 36 -7.50 10.27 3.81
CA ASP A 36 -6.62 9.28 3.19
C ASP A 36 -5.46 8.89 4.12
N ALA A 37 -4.81 9.85 4.78
CA ALA A 37 -3.72 9.56 5.72
C ALA A 37 -4.21 8.81 6.98
N HIS A 38 -5.42 9.08 7.45
CA HIS A 38 -5.99 8.38 8.60
C HIS A 38 -6.26 6.92 8.28
N PHE A 39 -6.82 6.64 7.10
CA PHE A 39 -7.18 5.29 6.65
C PHE A 39 -6.08 4.55 5.88
N GLN A 40 -4.89 5.14 5.73
CA GLN A 40 -3.76 4.49 5.03
C GLN A 40 -3.35 3.15 5.66
N GLY A 41 -3.57 2.96 6.96
CA GLY A 41 -3.35 1.67 7.65
C GLY A 41 -4.55 0.73 7.66
N GLU A 42 -5.74 1.19 7.23
CA GLU A 42 -6.98 0.41 7.18
C GLU A 42 -7.33 -0.06 5.76
N ARG A 43 -6.54 0.33 4.75
CA ARG A 43 -6.56 -0.40 3.49
C ARG A 43 -6.11 -1.83 3.82
N GLU A 44 -7.04 -2.77 3.75
CA GLU A 44 -6.68 -4.17 3.57
C GLU A 44 -5.59 -4.19 2.48
N PRO A 45 -4.44 -4.83 2.73
CA PRO A 45 -3.47 -4.99 1.67
C PRO A 45 -4.22 -5.59 0.49
N GLU A 46 -4.20 -4.87 -0.64
CA GLU A 46 -4.52 -5.45 -1.93
C GLU A 46 -3.71 -6.75 -1.96
N THR A 47 -4.40 -7.89 -2.01
CA THR A 47 -3.83 -9.23 -1.85
C THR A 47 -2.47 -9.26 -2.50
N ASP A 48 -1.43 -9.62 -1.73
CA ASP A 48 -0.05 -9.55 -2.22
C ASP A 48 0.01 -10.27 -3.58
N PRO A 49 0.41 -9.61 -4.67
CA PRO A 49 0.50 -10.27 -5.97
C PRO A 49 1.35 -11.55 -5.92
N LEU A 50 2.27 -11.64 -4.96
CA LEU A 50 3.10 -12.82 -4.70
C LEU A 50 2.40 -13.92 -3.90
N GLU A 51 1.30 -13.64 -3.19
CA GLU A 51 0.49 -14.70 -2.55
C GLU A 51 -0.06 -15.68 -3.60
N SER A 52 -0.35 -15.20 -4.82
CA SER A 52 -0.75 -16.05 -5.95
C SER A 52 0.33 -17.05 -6.39
N ILE A 53 1.59 -16.82 -6.01
CA ILE A 53 2.74 -17.65 -6.35
C ILE A 53 2.99 -18.73 -5.30
N ILE A 54 2.42 -18.59 -4.10
CA ILE A 54 2.54 -19.59 -3.03
C ILE A 54 1.90 -20.90 -3.50
N GLY A 55 2.68 -21.99 -3.50
CA GLY A 55 2.21 -23.32 -3.90
C GLY A 55 2.37 -23.67 -5.38
N ILE A 56 2.92 -22.78 -6.22
CA ILE A 56 3.23 -23.09 -7.63
C ILE A 56 4.33 -24.17 -7.75
N GLY A 57 5.29 -24.16 -6.82
CA GLY A 57 6.36 -25.16 -6.77
C GLY A 57 6.00 -26.33 -5.84
N SER A 58 6.14 -27.56 -6.32
CA SER A 58 6.16 -28.76 -5.48
C SER A 58 7.60 -29.31 -5.41
N GLY A 59 7.99 -29.77 -4.23
CA GLY A 59 9.32 -30.33 -3.99
C GLY A 59 9.25 -31.42 -2.92
N THR A 60 10.29 -32.24 -2.85
CA THR A 60 10.37 -33.34 -1.87
C THR A 60 10.64 -32.86 -0.44
N GLY A 61 10.83 -31.55 -0.23
CA GLY A 61 11.24 -30.97 1.05
C GLY A 61 12.75 -31.05 1.31
N GLU A 62 13.51 -31.68 0.41
CA GLU A 62 14.96 -31.69 0.48
C GLU A 62 15.54 -30.32 0.11
N ALA A 63 16.55 -29.88 0.86
CA ALA A 63 17.24 -28.61 0.63
C ALA A 63 18.14 -28.70 -0.61
N VAL A 64 17.55 -28.69 -1.81
CA VAL A 64 18.23 -28.72 -3.12
C VAL A 64 18.86 -27.38 -3.50
N GLY A 65 18.70 -26.35 -2.66
CA GLY A 65 19.27 -25.03 -2.89
C GLY A 65 20.79 -25.02 -3.03
N ARG A 66 21.51 -26.03 -2.52
CA ARG A 66 22.96 -26.15 -2.69
C ARG A 66 23.40 -26.58 -4.10
N ASP A 67 22.53 -27.31 -4.80
CA ASP A 67 22.81 -27.86 -6.14
C ASP A 67 22.10 -27.06 -7.24
N HIS A 68 21.64 -25.84 -6.94
CA HIS A 68 20.82 -25.04 -7.86
C HIS A 68 21.46 -24.90 -9.25
N ASN A 69 22.79 -24.80 -9.34
CA ASN A 69 23.49 -24.68 -10.61
C ASN A 69 23.29 -25.91 -11.51
N ARG A 70 23.27 -27.11 -10.95
CA ARG A 70 23.03 -28.35 -11.70
C ARG A 70 21.63 -28.38 -12.29
N TYR A 71 20.63 -27.92 -11.53
CA TYR A 71 19.23 -27.95 -11.93
C TYR A 71 18.84 -26.78 -12.85
N LEU A 72 19.47 -25.61 -12.70
CA LEU A 72 19.17 -24.41 -13.49
C LEU A 72 19.98 -24.32 -14.79
N TYR A 73 21.24 -24.78 -14.79
CA TYR A 73 22.16 -24.59 -15.91
C TYR A 73 22.57 -25.89 -16.61
N GLY A 74 22.19 -27.06 -16.06
CA GLY A 74 22.55 -28.36 -16.63
C GLY A 74 24.06 -28.64 -16.66
N SER A 75 24.45 -29.86 -17.02
CA SER A 75 25.85 -30.31 -17.03
C SER A 75 26.64 -29.85 -18.27
N ALA A 76 26.55 -28.57 -18.62
CA ALA A 76 27.28 -27.96 -19.74
C ALA A 76 28.05 -26.69 -19.35
N ALA A 77 28.32 -26.50 -18.06
CA ALA A 77 29.23 -25.47 -17.57
C ALA A 77 30.41 -26.15 -16.85
N ALA A 78 31.34 -26.69 -17.63
CA ALA A 78 32.70 -27.03 -17.22
C ALA A 78 33.65 -26.73 -18.39
#